data_AF-A0A0B8P0R2-F1
#
_entry.id   AF-A0A0B8P0R2-F1
#
_cell.length_a   1.000
_cell.length_b   1.000
_cell.length_c   1.000
_cell.angle_alpha   90.00
_cell.angle_beta   90.00
_cell.angle_gamma   90.00
#
_symmetry.space_group_name_H-M   'P 1'
#
loop_
_entity.id
_entity.type
_entity.pdbx_description
1 polymer ?
#
loop_
_entity_poly.entity_id
_entity_poly.type
_entity_poly.pdbx_seq_one_letter_code
_entity_poly.pdbx_strand_id
1 'polypeptide(L)'
;MVCSGCTFITAHSDKALSINWKALAELNQTLVIYMGLTKTELITSELSQAGMDAATPVAIIENGCTPEQRIFTGQLHELTALKQHNQIKSPALIVVGEVVTIANQMQWLEQLSERHTADSTFKLTA
;
A
#
# COMPACT_ATOMS: atom_id res chain seq x y z
N MET A 1 6.97 9.34 13.78
CA MET A 1 5.78 8.48 13.67
C MET A 1 6.22 7.06 14.01
N VAL A 2 5.60 6.43 15.00
CA VAL A 2 5.93 5.06 15.44
C VAL A 2 4.65 4.25 15.32
N CYS A 3 4.73 3.09 14.67
CA CYS A 3 3.61 2.18 14.56
C CYS A 3 3.57 1.29 15.81
N SER A 4 2.46 1.30 16.55
CA SER A 4 2.31 0.50 17.78
C SER A 4 2.05 -0.99 17.51
N GLY A 5 1.71 -1.36 16.28
CA GLY A 5 1.46 -2.74 15.88
C GLY A 5 1.03 -2.86 14.42
N CYS A 6 1.20 -4.04 13.83
CA CYS A 6 0.75 -4.35 12.48
C CYS A 6 -0.15 -5.58 12.47
N THR A 7 -1.23 -5.52 11.70
CA THR A 7 -2.17 -6.62 11.54
C THR A 7 -2.15 -7.09 10.09
N PHE A 8 -1.93 -8.39 9.89
CA PHE A 8 -1.94 -9.01 8.57
C PHE A 8 -3.26 -9.78 8.38
N ILE A 9 -3.97 -9.49 7.31
CA ILE A 9 -5.22 -10.17 6.95
C ILE A 9 -5.15 -10.72 5.54
N THR A 10 -5.93 -11.77 5.28
CA THR A 10 -6.19 -12.29 3.94
C THR A 10 -7.60 -11.95 3.52
N ALA A 11 -7.74 -11.39 2.33
CA ALA A 11 -9.03 -11.14 1.70
C ALA A 11 -9.46 -12.29 0.76
N HIS A 12 -8.79 -13.45 0.81
CA HIS A 12 -9.12 -14.63 0.04
C HIS A 12 -10.21 -15.46 0.74
N SER A 13 -11.47 -15.29 0.36
CA SER A 13 -12.59 -16.13 0.80
C SER A 13 -13.80 -15.95 -0.13
N ASP A 14 -14.50 -17.04 -0.47
CA ASP A 14 -15.73 -17.03 -1.29
C ASP A 14 -16.99 -16.57 -0.51
N LYS A 15 -16.90 -16.45 0.82
CA LYS A 15 -17.97 -15.90 1.67
C LYS A 15 -17.57 -14.53 2.20
N ALA A 16 -18.59 -13.75 2.56
CA ALA A 16 -18.44 -12.46 3.25
C ALA A 16 -17.28 -12.54 4.25
N LEU A 17 -16.30 -11.66 4.10
CA LEU A 17 -15.10 -11.65 4.93
C LEU A 17 -15.55 -11.54 6.39
N SER A 18 -15.41 -12.62 7.16
CA SER A 18 -15.71 -12.65 8.60
C SER A 18 -14.61 -11.95 9.39
N ILE A 19 -14.25 -10.75 8.93
CA ILE A 19 -13.24 -9.89 9.51
C ILE A 19 -13.96 -8.89 10.40
N ASN A 20 -13.47 -8.71 11.62
CA ASN A 20 -13.97 -7.68 12.51
C ASN A 20 -13.39 -6.33 12.11
N TRP A 21 -13.95 -5.71 11.06
CA TRP A 21 -13.50 -4.42 10.52
C TRP A 21 -13.51 -3.30 11.56
N LYS A 22 -14.48 -3.32 12.47
CA LYS A 22 -14.58 -2.38 13.58
C LYS A 22 -13.35 -2.44 14.49
N ALA A 23 -12.94 -3.64 14.90
CA ALA A 23 -11.73 -3.79 15.69
C ALA A 23 -10.47 -3.30 14.95
N LEU A 24 -10.38 -3.53 13.63
CA LEU A 24 -9.26 -3.04 12.82
C LEU A 24 -9.20 -1.51 12.74
N ALA A 25 -10.35 -0.85 12.61
CA ALA A 25 -10.44 0.61 12.63
C ALA A 25 -10.12 1.20 14.02
N GLU A 26 -10.63 0.59 15.08
CA GLU A 26 -10.39 1.03 16.47
C GLU A 26 -8.93 0.89 16.90
N LEU A 27 -8.24 -0.16 16.45
CA LEU A 27 -6.82 -0.37 16.78
C LEU A 27 -5.91 0.71 16.19
N ASN A 28 -6.34 1.39 15.11
CA ASN A 28 -5.57 2.41 14.40
C ASN A 28 -4.11 1.97 14.11
N GLN A 29 -3.95 0.71 13.73
CA GLN A 29 -2.67 0.06 13.43
C GLN A 29 -2.42 0.02 11.92
N THR A 30 -1.18 -0.30 11.53
CA THR A 30 -0.91 -0.61 10.12
C THR A 30 -1.61 -1.90 9.74
N LEU A 31 -2.48 -1.83 8.75
CA LEU A 31 -3.17 -2.99 8.21
C LEU A 31 -2.50 -3.43 6.90
N VAL A 32 -2.17 -4.71 6.81
CA VAL A 32 -1.57 -5.32 5.62
C VAL A 32 -2.50 -6.39 5.10
N ILE A 33 -2.98 -6.23 3.87
CA ILE A 33 -4.03 -7.04 3.26
C ILE A 33 -3.45 -7.84 2.09
N TYR A 34 -3.38 -9.15 2.26
CA TYR A 34 -3.05 -10.10 1.21
C TYR A 34 -4.29 -10.44 0.38
N MET A 35 -4.09 -10.64 -0.93
CA MET A 35 -5.14 -11.08 -1.86
C MET A 35 -6.39 -10.18 -1.85
N GLY A 36 -6.24 -8.89 -1.53
CA GLY A 36 -7.33 -7.90 -1.45
C GLY A 36 -7.66 -7.19 -2.75
N LEU A 37 -6.87 -7.39 -3.81
CA LEU A 37 -6.96 -6.61 -5.05
C LEU A 37 -8.31 -6.74 -5.77
N THR A 38 -8.96 -7.90 -5.67
CA THR A 38 -10.29 -8.15 -6.26
C THR A 38 -11.43 -7.58 -5.41
N LYS A 39 -11.15 -7.18 -4.16
CA LYS A 39 -12.12 -6.75 -3.15
C LYS A 39 -11.86 -5.34 -2.62
N THR A 40 -11.14 -4.51 -3.37
CA THR A 40 -10.79 -3.13 -2.94
C THR A 40 -12.04 -2.32 -2.57
N GLU A 41 -13.13 -2.46 -3.34
CA GLU A 41 -14.41 -1.78 -3.07
C GLU A 41 -15.02 -2.19 -1.72
N LEU A 42 -15.04 -3.50 -1.46
CA LEU A 42 -15.55 -4.04 -0.19
C LEU A 42 -14.66 -3.58 0.97
N ILE A 43 -13.33 -3.69 0.83
CA ILE A 43 -12.37 -3.27 1.87
C ILE A 43 -12.56 -1.79 2.21
N THR A 44 -12.61 -0.90 1.21
CA THR A 44 -12.82 0.53 1.41
C THR A 44 -14.16 0.81 2.09
N SER A 45 -15.24 0.14 1.66
CA SER A 45 -16.57 0.29 2.25
C SER A 45 -16.60 -0.15 3.71
N GLU A 46 -16.12 -1.35 4.00
CA GLU A 46 -16.15 -1.92 5.36
C GLU A 46 -15.28 -1.11 6.33
N LEU A 47 -14.08 -0.68 5.91
CA LEU A 47 -13.21 0.16 6.76
C LEU A 47 -13.81 1.55 6.99
N SER A 48 -14.43 2.15 5.97
CA SER A 48 -15.10 3.45 6.12
C SER A 48 -16.32 3.35 7.05
N GLN A 49 -17.12 2.28 6.92
CA GLN A 49 -18.26 2.01 7.82
C GLN A 49 -17.81 1.70 9.25
N ALA A 50 -16.64 1.08 9.41
CA ALA A 50 -16.01 0.83 10.71
C ALA A 50 -15.46 2.11 11.38
N GLY A 51 -15.46 3.26 10.69
CA GLY A 51 -15.02 4.55 11.23
C GLY A 51 -13.57 4.89 10.96
N MET A 52 -12.88 4.17 10.08
CA MET A 52 -11.54 4.56 9.61
C MET A 52 -11.64 5.81 8.72
N ASP A 53 -10.71 6.74 8.86
CA ASP A 53 -10.69 7.97 8.07
C ASP A 53 -10.52 7.66 6.58
N ALA A 54 -11.37 8.24 5.74
CA ALA A 54 -11.29 8.12 4.28
C ALA A 54 -9.98 8.69 3.71
N ALA A 55 -9.33 9.61 4.42
CA ALA A 55 -8.05 10.18 4.07
C ALA A 55 -6.85 9.32 4.51
N THR A 56 -7.09 8.20 5.20
CA THR A 56 -6.01 7.32 5.68
C THR A 56 -5.10 6.91 4.52
N PRO A 57 -3.78 7.12 4.64
CA PRO A 57 -2.84 6.75 3.58
C PRO A 57 -2.88 5.26 3.24
N VAL A 58 -2.83 4.94 1.95
CA VAL A 58 -2.78 3.56 1.44
C VAL A 58 -1.70 3.40 0.39
N ALA A 59 -1.08 2.22 0.36
CA ALA A 59 -0.16 1.80 -0.69
C ALA A 59 -0.59 0.46 -1.28
N ILE A 60 -0.47 0.32 -2.60
CA ILE A 60 -0.56 -0.95 -3.30
C ILE A 60 0.83 -1.26 -3.86
N ILE A 61 1.39 -2.40 -3.46
CA ILE A 61 2.70 -2.89 -3.89
C ILE A 61 2.47 -4.09 -4.80
N GLU A 62 2.66 -3.91 -6.09
CA GLU A 62 2.61 -4.95 -7.13
C GLU A 62 4.00 -5.56 -7.32
N ASN A 63 4.06 -6.89 -7.48
CA ASN A 63 5.32 -7.64 -7.68
C ASN A 63 6.41 -7.27 -6.65
N GLY A 64 6.05 -7.21 -5.37
CA GLY A 64 6.97 -6.83 -4.30
C GLY A 64 8.26 -7.66 -4.28
N CYS A 65 9.39 -7.02 -3.98
CA CYS A 65 10.74 -7.60 -3.94
C CYS A 65 11.23 -8.18 -5.29
N THR A 66 10.67 -7.73 -6.41
CA THR A 66 11.12 -8.09 -7.76
C THR A 66 11.61 -6.86 -8.54
N PRO A 67 12.39 -7.02 -9.61
CA PRO A 67 12.75 -5.93 -10.50
C PRO A 67 11.53 -5.22 -11.12
N GLU A 68 10.42 -5.94 -11.29
CA GLU A 68 9.16 -5.42 -11.85
C GLU A 68 8.24 -4.82 -10.78
N GLN A 69 8.76 -4.54 -9.57
CA GLN A 69 7.99 -3.95 -8.47
C GLN A 69 7.42 -2.59 -8.85
N ARG A 70 6.13 -2.40 -8.61
CA ARG A 70 5.45 -1.11 -8.77
C ARG A 70 4.73 -0.75 -7.48
N ILE A 71 4.92 0.49 -7.02
CA ILE A 71 4.29 1.01 -5.80
C ILE A 71 3.36 2.15 -6.20
N PHE A 72 2.12 2.09 -5.73
CA PHE A 72 1.12 3.12 -5.91
C PHE A 72 0.64 3.58 -4.55
N THR A 73 0.63 4.88 -4.31
CA THR A 73 0.17 5.48 -3.05
C THR A 73 -1.03 6.38 -3.29
N GLY A 74 -1.90 6.49 -2.29
CA GLY A 74 -2.98 7.47 -2.23
C GLY A 74 -3.73 7.36 -0.92
N GLN A 75 -5.03 7.60 -0.93
CA GLN A 75 -5.89 7.56 0.25
C GLN A 75 -6.90 6.40 0.20
N LEU A 76 -7.46 6.03 1.35
CA LEU A 76 -8.37 4.89 1.48
C LEU A 76 -9.57 4.99 0.52
N HIS A 77 -10.14 6.18 0.35
CA HIS A 77 -11.24 6.42 -0.58
C HIS A 77 -10.83 6.29 -2.06
N GLU A 78 -9.54 6.44 -2.37
CA GLU A 78 -9.00 6.34 -3.73
C GLU A 78 -8.59 4.91 -4.10
N LEU A 79 -8.58 3.97 -3.14
CA LEU A 79 -8.02 2.63 -3.31
C LEU A 79 -8.55 1.91 -4.56
N THR A 80 -9.87 1.91 -4.78
CA THR A 80 -10.48 1.29 -5.95
C THR A 80 -10.09 2.00 -7.24
N ALA A 81 -10.09 3.33 -7.23
CA ALA A 81 -9.71 4.13 -8.39
C ALA A 81 -8.23 3.92 -8.75
N LEU A 82 -7.34 3.86 -7.76
CA LEU A 82 -5.92 3.55 -7.95
C LEU A 82 -5.72 2.21 -8.65
N LYS A 83 -6.43 1.17 -8.19
CA LYS A 83 -6.38 -0.17 -8.79
C LYS A 83 -6.86 -0.16 -10.25
N GLN A 84 -7.96 0.54 -10.54
CA GLN A 84 -8.52 0.59 -11.89
C GLN A 84 -7.67 1.42 -12.86
N HIS A 85 -7.30 2.64 -12.48
CA HIS A 85 -6.54 3.57 -13.33
C HIS A 85 -5.15 3.03 -13.68
N ASN A 86 -4.47 2.37 -12.73
CA ASN A 86 -3.12 1.84 -12.95
C ASN A 86 -3.10 0.41 -13.48
N GLN A 87 -4.28 -0.20 -13.69
CA GLN A 87 -4.47 -1.58 -14.17
C GLN A 87 -3.63 -2.58 -13.36
N ILE A 88 -3.64 -2.42 -12.03
CA ILE A 88 -2.80 -3.22 -11.13
C ILE A 88 -3.24 -4.68 -11.19
N LYS A 89 -2.27 -5.59 -11.25
CA LYS A 89 -2.47 -7.03 -11.32
C LYS A 89 -1.89 -7.72 -10.09
N SER A 90 -2.35 -8.95 -9.88
CA SER A 90 -1.75 -9.84 -8.88
C SER A 90 -0.39 -10.36 -9.37
N PRO A 91 0.55 -10.65 -8.46
CA PRO A 91 0.47 -10.52 -7.01
C PRO A 91 0.62 -9.06 -6.53
N ALA A 92 -0.28 -8.63 -5.63
CA ALA A 92 -0.22 -7.31 -5.02
C ALA A 92 -0.56 -7.35 -3.52
N LEU A 93 0.10 -6.49 -2.76
CA LEU A 93 -0.09 -6.28 -1.33
C LEU A 93 -0.68 -4.89 -1.10
N ILE A 94 -1.72 -4.80 -0.26
CA ILE A 94 -2.29 -3.49 0.12
C ILE A 94 -1.86 -3.19 1.56
N VAL A 95 -1.31 -2.01 1.79
CA VAL A 95 -0.92 -1.50 3.10
C VAL A 95 -1.74 -0.25 3.39
N VAL A 96 -2.38 -0.20 4.56
CA VAL A 96 -3.23 0.92 5.00
C VAL A 96 -2.67 1.44 6.33
N GLY A 97 -2.46 2.75 6.41
CA GLY A 97 -2.04 3.44 7.62
C GLY A 97 -0.92 4.46 7.38
N GLU A 98 -0.66 5.25 8.42
CA GLU A 98 0.29 6.38 8.39
C GLU A 98 1.70 6.03 7.92
N VAL A 99 2.15 4.78 8.12
CA VAL A 99 3.47 4.30 7.68
C VAL A 99 3.71 4.45 6.18
N VAL A 100 2.65 4.52 5.37
CA VAL A 100 2.73 4.75 3.92
C VAL A 100 3.38 6.10 3.60
N THR A 101 3.17 7.11 4.44
CA THR A 101 3.78 8.44 4.23
C THR A 101 5.30 8.41 4.34
N ILE A 102 5.85 7.53 5.18
CA ILE A 102 7.29 7.31 5.34
C ILE A 102 7.86 6.59 4.12
N ALA A 103 7.14 5.62 3.56
CA ALA A 103 7.59 4.91 2.36
C ALA A 103 7.82 5.88 1.18
N ASN A 104 6.93 6.87 1.02
CA ASN A 104 7.11 7.93 0.02
C ASN A 104 8.41 8.75 0.29
N GLN A 105 8.74 8.96 1.56
CA GLN A 105 9.99 9.58 2.01
C GLN A 105 11.23 8.66 1.93
N MET A 106 11.11 7.40 1.53
CA MET A 106 12.29 6.55 1.31
C MET A 106 12.55 6.34 -0.18
N GLN A 107 11.50 6.22 -0.99
CA GLN A 107 11.62 6.11 -2.44
C GLN A 107 12.35 7.30 -3.08
N TRP A 108 12.11 8.54 -2.63
CA TRP A 108 12.84 9.69 -3.17
C TRP A 108 14.35 9.63 -2.86
N LEU A 109 14.75 9.08 -1.71
CA LEU A 109 16.16 8.92 -1.34
C LEU A 109 16.85 7.88 -2.21
N GLU A 110 16.20 6.75 -2.47
CA GLU A 110 16.71 5.72 -3.36
C GLU A 110 16.91 6.26 -4.79
N GLN A 111 15.92 6.98 -5.33
CA GLN A 111 16.01 7.61 -6.64
C GLN A 111 17.14 8.65 -6.74
N LEU A 112 17.42 9.40 -5.66
CA LEU A 112 18.55 10.34 -5.63
C LEU A 112 19.89 9.60 -5.58
N SER A 113 19.96 8.51 -4.83
CA SER A 113 21.17 7.68 -4.71
C SER A 113 21.53 7.06 -6.07
N GLU A 114 20.55 6.51 -6.80
CA GLU A 114 20.72 5.95 -8.14
C GLU A 114 21.13 7.00 -9.18
N ARG A 115 20.62 8.23 -9.08
CA ARG A 115 21.04 9.35 -9.95
C ARG A 115 22.50 9.73 -9.72
N HIS A 116 22.99 9.70 -8.47
CA HIS A 116 24.38 10.01 -8.14
C HIS A 116 25.37 8.94 -8.64
N THR A 117 25.02 7.65 -8.61
CA THR A 117 25.85 6.57 -9.18
C THR A 117 25.92 6.62 -10.70
N ALA A 118 24.81 6.97 -11.37
CA ALA A 118 24.79 7.13 -12.82
C ALA A 118 25.68 8.30 -13.31
N ASP A 119 25.66 9.44 -12.62
CA ASP A 119 26.44 10.64 -12.99
C ASP A 119 27.95 10.48 -12.72
N SER A 120 28.32 9.58 -11.79
CA SER A 120 29.72 9.25 -11.49
C SER A 120 30.39 8.37 -12.56
N THR A 121 29.59 7.56 -13.27
CA THR A 121 30.07 6.64 -14.32
C THR A 121 30.36 7.37 -15.62
N PHE A 122 29.70 8.51 -15.86
CA PHE A 122 29.89 9.34 -17.05
C PHE A 122 31.23 10.11 -17.08
N LYS A 123 31.96 10.20 -15.96
CA LYS A 123 33.25 10.95 -15.88
C LYS A 123 34.52 10.11 -16.08
N LEU A 124 34.43 8.80 -16.32
CA LEU A 124 35.60 7.90 -16.44
C LEU A 124 35.93 7.45 -17.88
N THR A 125 35.28 8.01 -18.90
CA THR A 125 35.49 7.66 -20.32
C THR A 125 35.93 8.84 -21.20
N ALA A 126 36.51 9.90 -20.63
CA ALA A 126 37.11 11.02 -21.37
C ALA A 126 38.64 11.06 -21.20
#